data_AF-A0AAT9HFC6-F1
#
_entry.id   AF-A0AAT9HFC6-F1
#
_cell.length_a   1.000
_cell.length_b   1.000
_cell.length_c   1.000
_cell.angle_alpha   90.00
_cell.angle_beta   90.00
_cell.angle_gamma   90.00
#
_symmetry.space_group_name_H-M   'P 1'
#
loop_
_entity.id
_entity.type
_entity.pdbx_description
1 polymer ?
#
loop_
_entity_poly.entity_id
_entity_poly.type
_entity_poly.pdbx_seq_one_letter_code
_entity_poly.pdbx_strand_id
1 'polypeptide(L)'
;MASRWAVTGQRDRAADYQIWCGPAMGSFNAWVSGSYLNTPENRTVADVARHLMRGAAFHTRIAQLATAGVTLPTSVADYRPVPLEPAALTEAAR
;
A
#
# COMPACT_ATOMS: atom_id res chain seq x y z
N MET A 1 10.81 24.74 -14.09
CA MET A 1 12.09 24.00 -13.94
C MET A 1 12.12 23.12 -12.69
N ALA A 2 11.57 23.56 -11.56
CA ALA A 2 11.48 22.80 -10.30
C ALA A 2 11.05 21.31 -10.42
N SER A 3 10.04 20.99 -11.22
CA SER A 3 9.59 19.59 -11.42
C SER A 3 10.62 18.74 -12.18
N ARG A 4 11.36 19.34 -13.13
CA ARG A 4 12.43 18.64 -13.88
C ARG A 4 13.60 18.26 -12.99
N TRP A 5 13.96 19.13 -12.03
CA TRP A 5 15.02 18.85 -11.07
C TRP A 5 14.68 17.65 -10.19
N ALA A 6 13.43 17.54 -9.74
CA ALA A 6 12.95 16.37 -9.00
C ALA A 6 13.01 15.08 -9.82
N VAL A 7 12.54 15.11 -11.08
CA VAL A 7 12.53 13.92 -11.98
C VAL A 7 13.94 13.42 -12.31
N THR A 8 14.88 14.34 -12.52
CA THR A 8 16.26 14.00 -12.92
C THR A 8 17.21 13.77 -11.73
N GLY A 9 16.76 14.07 -10.50
CA GLY A 9 17.59 13.90 -9.31
C GLY A 9 18.76 14.89 -9.22
N GLN A 10 18.58 16.13 -9.70
CA GLN A 10 19.61 17.16 -9.67
C GLN A 10 19.90 17.63 -8.23
N ARG A 11 20.92 17.02 -7.60
CA ARG A 11 21.22 17.13 -6.16
C ARG A 11 21.47 18.56 -5.67
N ASP A 12 22.12 19.40 -6.46
CA ASP A 12 22.37 20.81 -6.16
C ASP A 12 21.10 21.68 -6.10
N ARG A 13 19.96 21.14 -6.57
CA ARG A 13 18.65 21.80 -6.56
C ARG A 13 17.60 21.10 -5.69
N ALA A 14 18.02 20.22 -4.77
CA ALA A 14 17.10 19.42 -3.94
C ALA A 14 16.07 20.27 -3.17
N ALA A 15 16.48 21.44 -2.65
CA ALA A 15 15.59 22.36 -1.95
C ALA A 15 14.51 22.99 -2.84
N ASP A 16 14.72 22.98 -4.16
CA ASP A 16 13.79 23.53 -5.15
C ASP A 16 12.91 22.47 -5.82
N TYR A 17 12.95 21.23 -5.34
CA TYR A 17 12.15 20.15 -5.92
C TYR A 17 10.66 20.44 -5.76
N GLN A 18 9.95 20.45 -6.88
CA GLN A 18 8.49 20.40 -6.85
C GLN A 18 8.05 18.94 -6.87
N ILE A 19 7.69 18.40 -5.69
CA ILE A 19 7.18 17.04 -5.54
C ILE A 19 5.67 17.09 -5.39
N TRP A 20 4.95 16.48 -6.33
CA TRP A 20 3.49 16.45 -6.32
C TRP A 20 3.05 15.30 -5.42
N CYS A 21 2.49 15.62 -4.26
CA CYS A 21 2.10 14.63 -3.27
C CYS A 21 0.90 15.14 -2.48
N GLY A 22 -0.01 14.23 -2.14
CA GLY A 22 -1.16 14.50 -1.27
C GLY A 22 -1.09 13.75 0.06
N PRO A 23 -2.06 13.98 0.95
CA PRO A 23 -2.13 13.32 2.27
C PRO A 23 -2.21 11.79 2.16
N ALA A 24 -2.72 11.26 1.05
CA ALA A 24 -2.79 9.82 0.79
C ALA A 24 -1.42 9.12 0.89
N MET A 25 -0.33 9.78 0.51
CA MET A 25 1.03 9.21 0.65
C MET A 25 1.42 9.08 2.13
N GLY A 26 1.06 10.07 2.97
CA GLY A 26 1.29 10.01 4.41
C GLY A 26 0.49 8.89 5.07
N SER A 27 -0.79 8.76 4.73
CA SER A 27 -1.64 7.65 5.18
C SER A 27 -1.09 6.28 4.74
N PHE A 28 -0.62 6.17 3.49
CA PHE A 28 0.03 4.97 2.99
C PHE A 28 1.30 4.64 3.79
N ASN A 29 2.19 5.60 3.99
CA ASN A 29 3.42 5.41 4.77
C ASN A 29 3.13 4.96 6.22
N ALA A 30 2.13 5.56 6.88
CA ALA A 30 1.72 5.16 8.22
C ALA A 30 1.15 3.73 8.26
N TRP A 31 0.35 3.36 7.26
CA TRP A 31 -0.21 2.01 7.13
C TRP A 31 0.88 0.94 6.92
N VAL A 32 1.91 1.22 6.12
CA VAL A 32 2.97 0.25 5.79
C VAL A 32 4.17 0.24 6.75
N SER A 33 4.26 1.15 7.72
CA SER A 33 5.41 1.37 8.61
C SER A 33 5.97 0.09 9.28
N GLY A 34 5.09 -0.85 9.67
CA GLY A 34 5.48 -2.13 10.29
C GLY A 34 5.60 -3.31 9.32
N SER A 35 5.62 -3.07 8.01
CA SER A 35 5.62 -4.11 6.98
C SER A 35 6.87 -4.05 6.10
N TYR A 36 7.05 -5.06 5.25
CA TYR A 36 8.09 -5.06 4.22
C TYR A 36 7.96 -3.89 3.23
N LEU A 37 6.75 -3.32 3.06
CA LEU A 37 6.52 -2.14 2.22
C LEU A 37 6.97 -0.82 2.86
N ASN A 38 7.45 -0.83 4.11
CA ASN A 38 8.08 0.35 4.71
C ASN A 38 9.26 0.84 3.86
N THR A 39 10.08 -0.09 3.38
CA THR A 39 11.18 0.15 2.44
C THR A 39 10.66 0.51 1.04
N PRO A 40 10.91 1.72 0.50
CA PRO A 40 10.40 2.14 -0.81
C PRO A 40 10.74 1.21 -1.98
N GLU A 41 11.92 0.58 -1.93
CA GLU A 41 12.41 -0.34 -2.97
C GLU A 41 11.55 -1.61 -3.09
N ASN A 42 10.82 -1.98 -2.03
CA ASN A 42 9.89 -3.11 -2.05
C ASN A 42 8.52 -2.75 -2.65
N ARG A 43 8.26 -1.47 -2.96
CA ARG A 43 6.95 -1.00 -3.40
C ARG A 43 6.83 -1.13 -4.91
N THR A 44 6.15 -2.17 -5.38
CA THR A 44 5.71 -2.24 -6.77
C THR A 44 4.25 -1.79 -6.89
N VAL A 45 3.89 -1.12 -7.99
CA VAL A 45 2.53 -0.59 -8.20
C VAL A 45 1.49 -1.71 -8.13
N ALA A 46 1.75 -2.85 -8.76
CA ALA A 46 0.83 -3.99 -8.77
C ALA A 46 0.61 -4.59 -7.38
N ASP A 47 1.67 -4.65 -6.57
CA ASP A 47 1.59 -5.24 -5.23
C ASP A 47 0.88 -4.32 -4.24
N VAL A 48 1.18 -3.01 -4.28
CA VAL A 48 0.42 -2.00 -3.53
C VAL A 48 -1.06 -2.02 -3.91
N ALA A 49 -1.38 -2.07 -5.20
CA ALA A 49 -2.76 -2.17 -5.65
C ALA A 49 -3.45 -3.45 -5.13
N ARG A 50 -2.75 -4.59 -5.14
CA ARG A 50 -3.29 -5.86 -4.61
C ARG A 50 -3.56 -5.77 -3.11
N HIS A 51 -2.67 -5.17 -2.34
CA HIS A 51 -2.87 -4.94 -0.91
C HIS A 51 -4.03 -3.98 -0.62
N LEU A 52 -4.19 -2.90 -1.39
CA LEU A 52 -5.32 -1.98 -1.25
C LEU A 52 -6.66 -2.70 -1.49
N MET A 53 -6.76 -3.47 -2.58
CA MET A 53 -7.98 -4.21 -2.91
C MET A 53 -8.27 -5.32 -1.89
N ARG A 54 -7.24 -6.06 -1.47
CA ARG A 54 -7.38 -7.11 -0.46
C ARG A 54 -7.76 -6.53 0.91
N GLY A 55 -7.16 -5.41 1.32
CA GLY A 55 -7.49 -4.70 2.54
C GLY A 55 -8.93 -4.18 2.52
N ALA A 56 -9.38 -3.59 1.41
CA ALA A 56 -10.77 -3.17 1.24
C ALA A 56 -11.74 -4.36 1.39
N ALA A 57 -11.49 -5.48 0.69
CA ALA A 57 -12.31 -6.68 0.80
C ALA A 57 -12.31 -7.28 2.22
N PHE A 58 -11.16 -7.26 2.89
CA PHE A 58 -11.04 -7.68 4.28
C PHE A 58 -11.94 -6.84 5.20
N HIS A 59 -11.83 -5.51 5.15
CA HIS A 59 -12.65 -4.62 5.98
C HIS A 59 -14.15 -4.71 5.64
N THR A 60 -14.51 -4.87 4.36
CA THR A 60 -15.90 -5.13 3.97
C THR A 60 -16.44 -6.40 4.62
N ARG A 61 -15.65 -7.49 4.63
CA ARG A 61 -16.07 -8.75 5.29
C ARG A 61 -16.20 -8.59 6.80
N ILE A 62 -15.27 -7.91 7.45
CA ILE A 62 -15.34 -7.61 8.89
C ILE A 62 -16.62 -6.84 9.21
N ALA A 63 -16.93 -5.81 8.42
CA ALA A 63 -18.16 -5.04 8.58
C ALA A 63 -19.42 -5.89 8.40
N GLN A 64 -19.47 -6.73 7.35
CA GLN A 64 -20.59 -7.65 7.11
C GLN A 64 -20.82 -8.62 8.27
N LEU A 65 -19.76 -9.21 8.81
CA LEU A 65 -19.83 -10.12 9.96
C LEU A 65 -20.31 -9.40 11.22
N ALA A 66 -19.82 -8.18 11.47
CA ALA A 66 -20.25 -7.36 12.59
C ALA A 66 -21.75 -7.00 12.47
N THR A 67 -22.23 -6.60 11.29
CA THR A 67 -23.66 -6.35 11.04
C THR A 67 -24.52 -7.60 11.22
N ALA A 68 -23.97 -8.79 10.95
CA ALA A 68 -24.63 -10.07 11.19
C ALA A 68 -24.60 -10.53 12.67
N GLY A 69 -24.04 -9.73 13.59
CA GLY A 69 -23.99 -10.04 15.02
C GLY A 69 -22.80 -10.89 15.46
N VAL A 70 -21.82 -11.14 14.58
CA VAL A 70 -20.61 -11.89 14.95
C VAL A 70 -19.70 -11.01 15.81
N THR A 71 -19.36 -11.48 17.00
CA THR A 71 -18.34 -10.84 17.84
C THR A 71 -16.95 -11.24 17.36
N LEU A 72 -16.22 -10.27 16.80
CA LEU A 72 -14.86 -10.47 16.31
C LEU A 72 -13.84 -9.98 17.32
N PRO A 73 -12.74 -10.71 17.57
CA PRO A 73 -11.61 -10.21 18.34
C PRO A 73 -11.04 -8.92 17.72
N THR A 74 -10.57 -8.00 18.54
CA THR A 74 -9.91 -6.76 18.05
C THR A 74 -8.66 -7.06 17.22
N SER A 75 -8.02 -8.21 17.42
CA SER A 75 -6.86 -8.65 16.65
C SER A 75 -7.14 -8.86 15.15
N VAL A 76 -8.40 -9.00 14.73
CA VAL A 76 -8.78 -9.13 13.31
C VAL A 76 -9.35 -7.85 12.72
N ALA A 77 -9.26 -6.72 13.43
CA ALA A 77 -9.82 -5.46 12.95
C ALA A 77 -8.95 -4.77 11.88
N ASP A 78 -7.66 -5.08 11.83
CA ASP A 78 -6.67 -4.34 11.04
C ASP A 78 -5.98 -5.20 9.99
N TYR A 79 -5.94 -4.71 8.75
CA TYR A 79 -5.24 -5.36 7.65
C TYR A 79 -3.83 -4.78 7.49
N ARG A 80 -2.81 -5.63 7.71
CA ARG A 80 -1.40 -5.27 7.49
C ARG A 80 -0.80 -6.00 6.29
N PRO A 81 -0.08 -5.29 5.39
CA PRO A 81 0.62 -5.93 4.28
C PRO A 81 1.64 -6.96 4.78
N VAL A 82 1.50 -8.18 4.30
CA VAL A 82 2.51 -9.24 4.39
C VAL A 82 2.84 -9.67 2.96
N PRO A 83 4.07 -10.13 2.65
CA PRO A 83 4.41 -10.57 1.31
C PRO A 83 3.35 -11.52 0.78
N LEU A 84 2.74 -11.15 -0.35
CA LEU A 84 1.74 -11.99 -0.98
C LEU A 84 2.48 -13.16 -1.58
N GLU A 85 2.01 -14.38 -1.33
CA GLU A 85 2.56 -15.52 -2.06
C GLU A 85 2.50 -15.24 -3.56
N PRO A 86 3.53 -15.64 -4.33
CA PRO A 86 3.43 -15.61 -5.77
C PRO A 86 2.12 -16.28 -6.15
N ALA A 87 1.34 -15.66 -7.04
CA ALA A 87 0.16 -16.31 -7.56
C ALA A 87 0.61 -17.68 -8.07
N ALA A 88 0.19 -18.76 -7.40
CA ALA A 88 0.58 -20.10 -7.77
C ALA A 88 0.20 -20.30 -9.24
N LEU A 89 1.21 -20.25 -10.11
CA LEU A 89 1.21 -20.58 -11.54
C LEU A 89 -0.19 -20.64 -12.19
N THR A 90 -0.85 -19.50 -12.35
CA THR A 90 -1.95 -19.35 -13.33
C THR A 90 -1.41 -18.85 -14.67
N GLU A 91 -0.21 -19.30 -15.04
CA GLU A 91 0.36 -19.22 -16.39
C GLU A 91 0.54 -20.63 -17.02
N ALA A 92 -0.13 -21.65 -16.49
CA ALA A 92 -0.31 -22.92 -17.21
C ALA A 92 -1.37 -22.84 -18.34
N ALA A 93 -1.76 -21.64 -18.79
CA ALA A 93 -2.88 -21.46 -19.74
C ALA A 93 -2.79 -20.24 -20.67
N ARG A 94 -1.58 -19.77 -21.04
CA ARG A 94 -1.36 -18.94 -22.23
C ARG A 94 -0.02 -19.31 -22.87
#